data_AF-A0A560II73-F1
#
_entry.id   AF-A0A560II73-F1
#
_cell.length_a   1.000
_cell.length_b   1.000
_cell.length_c   1.000
_cell.angle_alpha   90.00
_cell.angle_beta   90.00
_cell.angle_gamma   90.00
#
_symmetry.space_group_name_H-M   'P 1'
#
loop_
_entity.id
_entity.type
_entity.pdbx_description
1 polymer ?
#
loop_
_entity_poly.entity_id
_entity_poly.type
_entity_poly.pdbx_seq_one_letter_code
_entity_poly.pdbx_strand_id
1 'polypeptide(L)'
;MRCWLLPLIAVLTLSSSSCSQAPSEPACPRIIPYTPDQQLQAAQELAALAPDAMLRTMISDYGLTRNWIRTCRGEPIPGSRPK
;
A
#
# COMPACT_ATOMS: atom_id res chain seq x y z
N MET A 1 48.56 -31.86 -24.86
CA MET A 1 47.85 -32.03 -23.57
C MET A 1 47.23 -30.70 -23.13
N ARG A 2 46.11 -30.28 -23.73
CA ARG A 2 45.39 -29.05 -23.32
C ARG A 2 43.86 -29.11 -23.53
N CYS A 3 43.29 -30.31 -23.71
CA CYS A 3 41.84 -30.45 -23.94
C CYS A 3 41.01 -30.66 -22.66
N TRP A 4 41.58 -30.49 -21.46
CA TRP A 4 40.88 -30.83 -20.21
C TRP A 4 40.63 -29.65 -19.26
N LEU A 5 40.88 -28.42 -19.70
CA LEU A 5 40.53 -27.20 -18.95
C LEU A 5 39.18 -26.59 -19.37
N LEU A 6 38.63 -27.03 -20.51
CA LEU A 6 37.37 -26.53 -21.06
C LEU A 6 36.10 -26.86 -20.24
N PRO A 7 35.94 -28.05 -19.61
CA PRO A 7 34.68 -28.34 -18.91
C PRO A 7 34.55 -27.59 -17.58
N LEU A 8 35.66 -27.12 -16.99
CA LEU A 8 35.64 -26.38 -15.72
C LEU A 8 35.13 -24.94 -15.87
N ILE A 9 35.31 -24.32 -17.04
CA ILE A 9 34.83 -22.95 -17.30
C ILE A 9 33.33 -22.95 -17.60
N ALA A 10 32.79 -24.04 -18.17
CA ALA A 10 31.39 -24.14 -18.52
C ALA A 10 30.46 -24.26 -17.28
N VAL A 11 30.92 -24.84 -16.17
CA VAL A 11 30.10 -25.00 -14.95
C VAL A 11 29.96 -23.68 -14.17
N LEU A 12 30.91 -22.76 -14.29
CA LEU A 12 30.90 -21.49 -13.56
C LEU A 12 29.97 -20.42 -14.15
N THR A 13 29.47 -20.60 -15.37
CA THR A 13 28.62 -19.59 -16.05
C THR A 13 27.12 -19.89 -15.96
N LEU A 14 26.71 -21.06 -15.49
CA LEU A 14 25.28 -21.43 -15.38
C LEU A 14 24.59 -20.94 -14.09
N SER A 15 25.32 -20.32 -13.16
CA SER A 15 24.75 -19.91 -11.86
C SER A 15 24.19 -18.48 -11.82
N SER A 16 24.20 -17.73 -12.92
CA SER A 16 23.68 -16.36 -12.97
C SER A 16 22.28 -16.26 -13.57
N SER A 17 21.39 -17.20 -13.26
CA SER A 17 19.95 -16.97 -13.39
C SER A 17 19.51 -16.08 -12.22
N SER A 18 19.76 -14.77 -12.34
CA SER A 18 19.11 -13.80 -11.45
C SER A 18 17.61 -13.97 -11.64
N CYS A 19 16.90 -14.39 -10.58
CA CYS A 19 15.45 -14.22 -10.51
C CYS A 19 15.19 -12.72 -10.56
N SER A 20 15.02 -12.19 -11.76
CA SER A 20 14.41 -10.89 -11.96
C SER A 20 12.98 -11.02 -11.44
N GLN A 21 12.77 -10.65 -10.18
CA GLN A 21 11.44 -10.39 -9.67
C GLN A 21 10.90 -9.30 -10.59
N ALA A 22 9.99 -9.67 -11.51
CA ALA A 22 9.24 -8.68 -12.26
C ALA A 22 8.70 -7.68 -11.23
N PRO A 23 8.74 -6.37 -11.49
CA PRO A 23 8.16 -5.40 -10.56
C PRO A 23 6.70 -5.79 -10.38
N SER A 24 6.39 -6.41 -9.25
CA SER A 24 5.01 -6.57 -8.83
C SER A 24 4.60 -5.16 -8.44
N GLU A 25 3.79 -4.51 -9.29
CA GLU A 25 3.08 -3.30 -8.89
C GLU A 25 2.50 -3.55 -7.49
N PRO A 26 2.82 -2.70 -6.49
CA PRO A 26 2.27 -2.90 -5.15
C PRO A 26 0.76 -2.93 -5.28
N ALA A 27 0.14 -4.06 -4.92
CA ALA A 27 -1.29 -4.21 -5.00
C ALA A 27 -1.93 -3.25 -3.98
N CYS A 28 -2.44 -2.11 -4.47
CA CYS A 28 -3.04 -1.12 -3.60
C CYS A 28 -4.36 -1.66 -3.01
N PRO A 29 -4.55 -1.58 -1.68
CA PRO A 29 -5.77 -2.08 -1.05
C PRO A 29 -7.03 -1.41 -1.57
N ARG A 30 -8.14 -2.15 -1.64
CA ARG A 30 -9.46 -1.57 -1.99
C ARG A 30 -10.03 -0.78 -0.82
N ILE A 31 -10.53 0.43 -1.10
CA ILE A 31 -11.33 1.19 -0.13
C ILE A 31 -12.78 0.72 -0.21
N ILE A 32 -13.35 0.32 0.93
CA ILE A 32 -14.78 0.00 1.02
C ILE A 32 -15.59 1.32 1.00
N PRO A 33 -16.49 1.51 0.02
CA PRO A 33 -17.34 2.68 -0.04
C PRO A 33 -18.41 2.63 1.04
N TYR A 34 -18.72 3.79 1.60
CA TYR A 34 -19.86 3.99 2.50
C TYR A 34 -20.80 5.02 1.87
N THR A 35 -22.10 4.81 2.00
CA THR A 35 -23.11 5.77 1.54
C THR A 35 -23.02 7.06 2.34
N PRO A 36 -23.56 8.18 1.82
CA PRO A 36 -23.64 9.43 2.58
C PRO A 36 -24.34 9.25 3.94
N ASP A 37 -25.43 8.49 3.99
CA ASP A 37 -26.19 8.24 5.23
C ASP A 37 -25.36 7.47 6.26
N GLN A 38 -24.59 6.46 5.83
CA GLN A 38 -23.67 5.73 6.70
C GLN A 38 -22.57 6.64 7.26
N GLN A 39 -22.05 7.56 6.45
CA GLN A 39 -21.04 8.52 6.91
C GLN A 39 -21.63 9.56 7.86
N LEU A 40 -22.86 10.00 7.64
CA LEU A 40 -23.56 10.92 8.53
C LEU A 40 -23.83 10.27 9.89
N GLN A 41 -24.31 9.03 9.91
CA GLN A 41 -24.51 8.27 11.14
C GLN A 41 -23.19 8.13 11.92
N ALA A 42 -22.11 7.71 11.25
CA ALA A 42 -20.80 7.58 11.88
C ALA A 42 -20.27 8.92 12.43
N ALA A 43 -20.54 10.03 11.76
CA ALA A 43 -20.17 11.36 12.24
C ALA A 43 -20.94 11.75 13.51
N GLN A 44 -22.23 11.41 13.59
CA GLN A 44 -23.05 11.63 14.78
C GLN A 44 -22.58 10.78 15.96
N GLU A 45 -22.26 9.51 15.73
CA GLU A 45 -21.69 8.60 16.74
C GLU A 45 -20.36 9.13 17.27
N LEU A 46 -19.46 9.58 16.38
CA LEU A 46 -18.19 10.18 16.76
C LEU A 46 -18.37 11.49 17.54
N ALA A 47 -19.38 12.30 17.18
CA ALA A 47 -19.69 13.54 17.87
C ALA A 47 -20.20 13.31 19.30
N ALA A 48 -20.92 12.22 19.54
CA ALA A 48 -21.46 11.85 20.84
C ALA A 48 -20.42 11.32 21.84
N LEU A 49 -19.21 10.95 21.38
CA LEU A 49 -18.15 10.48 22.27
C LEU A 49 -17.68 11.59 23.22
N ALA A 50 -17.14 11.19 24.38
CA ALA A 50 -16.44 12.11 25.26
C ALA A 50 -15.32 12.85 24.49
N PRO A 51 -15.02 14.13 24.83
CA PRO A 51 -14.00 14.90 24.13
C PRO A 51 -12.61 14.26 24.14
N ASP A 52 -12.28 13.53 25.20
CA ASP A 52 -11.01 12.83 25.44
C ASP A 52 -11.03 11.34 25.04
N ALA A 53 -12.12 10.88 24.41
CA ALA A 53 -12.22 9.51 23.95
C ALA A 53 -11.13 9.19 22.92
N MET A 54 -10.28 8.21 23.22
CA MET A 54 -9.17 7.78 22.35
C MET A 54 -9.64 7.39 20.93
N LEU A 55 -10.88 6.92 20.79
CA LEU A 55 -11.45 6.58 19.49
C LEU A 55 -11.50 7.79 18.52
N ARG A 56 -11.62 9.03 19.02
CA ARG A 56 -11.51 10.24 18.18
C ARG A 56 -10.16 10.32 17.48
N THR A 57 -9.08 10.06 18.22
CA THR A 57 -7.71 10.00 17.68
C THR A 57 -7.58 8.85 16.69
N MET A 58 -8.02 7.64 17.06
CA MET A 58 -7.93 6.47 16.19
C MET A 58 -8.65 6.65 14.84
N ILE A 59 -9.82 7.31 14.83
CA ILE A 59 -10.55 7.60 13.58
C ILE A 59 -9.81 8.64 12.73
N SER A 60 -9.12 9.61 13.35
CA SER A 60 -8.26 10.55 12.65
C SER A 60 -7.08 9.84 11.96
N ASP A 61 -6.38 8.96 12.69
CA ASP A 61 -5.27 8.14 12.17
C ASP A 61 -5.74 7.20 11.05
N TYR A 62 -6.93 6.64 11.19
CA TYR A 62 -7.56 5.84 10.14
C TYR A 62 -7.82 6.66 8.86
N GLY A 63 -8.18 7.94 9.00
CA GLY A 63 -8.31 8.88 7.90
C GLY A 63 -7.00 9.05 7.11
N LEU A 64 -5.86 9.16 7.81
CA LEU A 64 -4.52 9.22 7.19
C LEU A 64 -4.20 7.94 6.43
N THR A 65 -4.50 6.78 7.02
CA THR A 65 -4.32 5.47 6.37
C THR A 65 -5.13 5.38 5.07
N ARG A 66 -6.40 5.82 5.10
CA ARG A 66 -7.24 5.88 3.88
C ARG A 66 -6.69 6.82 2.83
N ASN A 67 -6.08 7.94 3.23
CA ASN A 67 -5.42 8.86 2.28
C ASN A 67 -4.20 8.20 1.63
N TRP A 68 -3.38 7.48 2.38
CA TRP A 68 -2.25 6.73 1.82
C TRP A 68 -2.71 5.70 0.78
N ILE A 69 -3.81 4.98 1.07
CA ILE A 69 -4.40 4.04 0.12
C ILE A 69 -4.87 4.76 -1.16
N ARG A 70 -5.50 5.94 -1.05
CA ARG A 70 -5.89 6.75 -2.24
C ARG A 70 -4.68 7.14 -3.06
N THR A 71 -3.61 7.62 -2.41
CA THR A 71 -2.35 7.97 -3.08
C THR A 71 -1.76 6.78 -3.82
N CYS A 72 -1.73 5.59 -3.20
CA CYS A 72 -1.31 4.35 -3.86
C CYS A 72 -2.12 4.11 -5.14
N ARG A 73 -3.44 4.32 -5.08
CA ARG A 73 -4.37 4.09 -6.20
C ARG A 73 -4.41 5.21 -7.23
N GLY A 74 -3.65 6.29 -7.05
CA GLY A 74 -3.75 7.49 -7.90
C GLY A 74 -5.09 8.23 -7.77
N GLU A 75 -5.84 8.01 -6.68
CA GLU A 75 -7.13 8.64 -6.42
C GLU A 75 -6.96 10.00 -5.72
N PRO A 76 -7.81 11.01 -6.01
CA PRO A 76 -7.79 12.28 -5.31
C PRO A 76 -8.08 12.14 -3.80
N ILE A 77 -7.37 12.91 -2.98
CA ILE A 77 -7.68 13.01 -1.55
C ILE A 77 -8.82 14.02 -1.35
N PRO A 78 -9.95 13.63 -0.72
CA PRO A 78 -11.03 14.57 -0.44
C PRO A 78 -10.55 15.77 0.40
N GLY A 79 -10.87 16.99 -0.03
CA GLY A 79 -10.51 18.21 0.70
C GLY A 79 -9.05 18.65 0.60
N SER A 80 -8.18 17.94 -0.13
CA SER A 80 -6.84 18.47 -0.42
C SER A 80 -6.96 19.67 -1.39
N ARG A 81 -6.41 20.84 -1.02
CA ARG A 81 -6.27 21.93 -1.98
C ARG A 81 -5.31 21.50 -3.11
N PRO A 82 -5.61 21.80 -4.38
CA PRO A 82 -4.63 21.64 -5.44
C PRO A 82 -3.41 22.52 -5.14
N LYS A 83 -2.21 21.98 -5.40
CA LYS A 83 -0.97 22.77 -5.34
C LYS A 83 -0.89 23.73 -6.53
#